data_AF-A0A094PJM4-F1
#
_entry.id   AF-A0A094PJM4-F1
#
_cell.length_a   1.000
_cell.length_b   1.000
_cell.length_c   1.000
_cell.angle_alpha   90.00
_cell.angle_beta   90.00
_cell.angle_gamma   90.00
#
_symmetry.space_group_name_H-M   'P 1'
#
loop_
_entity.id
_entity.type
_entity.pdbx_description
1 polymer ?
#
loop_
_entity_poly.entity_id
_entity_poly.type
_entity_poly.pdbx_seq_one_letter_code
_entity_poly.pdbx_strand_id
1 'polypeptide(L)'
;MNSLISLLVRSAEGEPLTYETHHWLLPETAEIIYGGLASVLVISALAKFAGPMIKKSLAARTERIQGDIDNARNTRANAEVEASRIRTALGDINTERSRILAEADTQAAAVLAEGRTRVAAEMADIEAKAMSDIANAAGRVGDELRAEISRLSAVAIERVVVSTVNDSVRQDLIENFISKVGASR
;
A
#
# COMPACT_ATOMS: atom_id res chain seq x y z
N MET A 1 -46.64 -110.36 -67.12
CA MET A 1 -47.19 -109.00 -67.24
C MET A 1 -47.46 -108.35 -65.87
N ASN A 2 -46.72 -108.71 -64.81
CA ASN A 2 -46.90 -108.17 -63.45
C ASN A 2 -45.71 -107.33 -62.96
N SER A 3 -44.70 -107.10 -63.81
CA SER A 3 -43.48 -106.35 -63.45
C SER A 3 -43.56 -104.85 -63.74
N LEU A 4 -44.53 -104.41 -64.56
CA LEU A 4 -44.75 -103.00 -64.88
C LEU A 4 -45.69 -102.31 -63.89
N ILE A 5 -46.60 -103.07 -63.27
CA ILE A 5 -47.53 -102.55 -62.26
C ILE A 5 -46.82 -102.31 -60.92
N SER A 6 -45.85 -103.15 -60.54
CA SER A 6 -45.05 -102.95 -59.31
C SER A 6 -44.08 -101.77 -59.40
N LEU A 7 -43.61 -101.42 -60.60
CA LEU A 7 -42.70 -100.28 -60.81
C LEU A 7 -43.44 -98.93 -60.71
N LEU A 8 -44.72 -98.89 -61.09
CA LEU A 8 -45.58 -97.72 -60.99
C LEU A 8 -46.08 -97.48 -59.55
N VAL A 9 -46.29 -98.54 -58.76
CA VAL A 9 -46.67 -98.43 -57.33
C VAL A 9 -45.49 -97.97 -56.46
N ARG A 10 -44.25 -98.34 -56.82
CA ARG A 10 -43.05 -97.94 -56.06
C ARG A 10 -42.62 -96.49 -56.27
N SER A 11 -43.15 -95.81 -57.29
CA SER A 11 -42.92 -94.38 -57.51
C SER A 11 -43.88 -93.48 -56.71
N ALA A 12 -44.82 -94.06 -55.96
CA ALA A 12 -45.85 -93.35 -55.22
C ALA A 12 -45.63 -93.30 -53.70
N GLU A 13 -44.53 -93.86 -53.18
CA GLU A 13 -44.17 -93.81 -51.76
C GLU A 13 -43.05 -92.79 -51.57
N GLY A 14 -43.38 -91.66 -50.95
CA GLY A 14 -42.42 -90.60 -50.64
C GLY A 14 -41.29 -91.07 -49.73
N GLU A 15 -40.11 -90.46 -49.92
CA GLU A 15 -38.92 -90.64 -49.08
C GLU A 15 -39.27 -90.57 -47.58
N PRO A 16 -38.83 -91.54 -46.75
CA PRO A 16 -39.08 -91.51 -45.32
C PRO A 16 -38.32 -90.33 -44.68
N LEU A 17 -39.06 -89.37 -44.12
CA LEU A 17 -38.50 -88.25 -43.37
C LEU A 17 -37.85 -88.77 -42.08
N THR A 18 -36.54 -88.97 -42.10
CA THR A 18 -35.73 -89.18 -40.90
C THR A 18 -35.60 -87.86 -40.15
N TYR A 19 -36.33 -87.72 -39.04
CA TYR A 19 -36.17 -86.59 -38.12
C TYR A 19 -35.07 -86.94 -37.11
N GLU A 20 -33.89 -86.33 -37.24
CA GLU A 20 -32.93 -86.32 -36.14
C GLU A 20 -33.35 -85.25 -35.12
N THR A 21 -33.68 -85.69 -33.91
CA THR A 21 -34.07 -84.78 -32.82
C THR A 21 -32.83 -84.06 -32.28
N HIS A 22 -32.65 -82.81 -32.67
CA HIS A 22 -31.56 -81.96 -32.15
C HIS A 22 -31.70 -81.71 -30.64
N HIS A 23 -30.56 -81.72 -29.93
CA HIS A 23 -30.54 -81.47 -28.49
C HIS A 23 -30.92 -80.01 -28.22
N TRP A 24 -31.99 -79.79 -27.43
CA TRP A 24 -32.58 -78.45 -27.25
C TRP A 24 -31.64 -77.39 -26.62
N LEU A 25 -30.56 -77.83 -25.98
CA LEU A 25 -29.61 -76.98 -25.25
C LEU A 25 -28.23 -76.90 -25.93
N LEU A 26 -27.86 -77.90 -26.74
CA LEU A 26 -26.54 -77.94 -27.38
C LEU A 26 -26.72 -78.01 -28.90
N PRO A 27 -26.20 -77.02 -29.65
CA PRO A 27 -26.23 -77.06 -31.10
C PRO A 27 -25.38 -78.22 -31.63
N GLU A 28 -25.52 -78.51 -32.92
CA GLU A 28 -24.80 -79.60 -33.58
C GLU A 28 -23.28 -79.45 -33.39
N THR A 29 -22.59 -80.55 -33.13
CA THR A 29 -21.15 -80.53 -32.83
C THR A 29 -20.33 -79.88 -33.94
N ALA A 30 -20.77 -80.01 -35.19
CA ALA A 30 -20.21 -79.31 -36.34
C ALA A 30 -20.30 -77.78 -36.20
N GLU A 31 -21.46 -77.23 -35.80
CA GLU A 31 -21.64 -75.79 -35.60
C GLU A 31 -20.79 -75.26 -34.45
N ILE A 32 -20.64 -76.02 -33.37
CA ILE A 32 -19.76 -75.65 -32.25
C ILE A 32 -18.30 -75.57 -32.71
N ILE A 33 -17.85 -76.53 -33.53
CA ILE A 33 -16.46 -76.57 -34.03
C ILE A 33 -16.22 -75.44 -35.03
N TYR A 34 -17.04 -75.32 -36.07
CA TYR A 34 -16.86 -74.30 -37.11
C TYR A 34 -17.17 -72.87 -36.60
N GLY A 35 -18.24 -72.71 -35.81
CA GLY A 35 -18.60 -71.43 -35.18
C GLY A 35 -17.62 -71.02 -34.09
N GLY A 36 -17.09 -71.97 -33.31
CA GLY A 36 -16.02 -71.73 -32.35
C GLY A 36 -14.72 -71.32 -33.04
N LEU A 37 -14.33 -72.02 -34.11
CA LEU A 37 -13.15 -71.67 -34.91
C LEU A 37 -13.27 -70.28 -35.55
N ALA A 38 -14.44 -69.96 -36.13
CA ALA A 38 -14.73 -68.64 -36.68
C ALA A 38 -14.69 -67.55 -35.59
N SER A 39 -15.27 -67.82 -34.42
CA SER A 39 -15.26 -66.89 -33.29
C SER A 39 -13.84 -66.62 -32.77
N VAL A 40 -13.01 -67.66 -32.64
CA VAL A 40 -11.60 -67.51 -32.24
C VAL A 40 -10.82 -66.71 -33.27
N LEU A 41 -11.06 -66.93 -34.56
CA LEU A 41 -10.39 -66.19 -35.65
C LEU A 41 -10.76 -64.70 -35.59
N VAL A 42 -12.05 -64.37 -35.44
CA VAL A 42 -12.53 -62.98 -35.31
C VAL A 42 -12.00 -62.31 -34.05
N ILE A 43 -12.06 -62.98 -32.88
CA ILE A 43 -11.55 -62.43 -31.62
C ILE A 43 -10.03 -62.19 -31.70
N SER A 44 -9.28 -63.11 -32.31
CA SER A 44 -7.84 -62.97 -32.49
C SER A 44 -7.48 -61.80 -33.42
N ALA A 45 -8.23 -61.63 -34.52
CA ALA A 45 -8.07 -60.48 -35.40
C ALA A 45 -8.40 -59.17 -34.66
N LEU A 46 -9.51 -59.11 -33.92
CA LEU A 46 -9.90 -57.93 -33.15
C LEU A 46 -8.87 -57.59 -32.07
N ALA A 47 -8.36 -58.58 -31.32
CA ALA A 47 -7.31 -58.36 -30.32
C ALA A 47 -6.02 -57.83 -30.97
N LYS A 48 -5.64 -58.35 -32.14
CA LYS A 48 -4.43 -57.91 -32.87
C LYS A 48 -4.56 -56.49 -33.44
N PHE A 49 -5.74 -56.11 -33.96
CA PHE A 49 -5.94 -54.81 -34.62
C PHE A 49 -6.47 -53.72 -33.67
N ALA A 50 -7.48 -54.01 -32.85
CA ALA A 50 -8.08 -53.04 -31.93
C ALA A 50 -7.35 -52.93 -30.58
N GLY A 51 -6.75 -54.03 -30.10
CA GLY A 51 -5.97 -54.07 -28.87
C GLY A 51 -4.89 -52.97 -28.74
N PRO A 52 -4.00 -52.75 -29.74
CA PRO A 52 -3.00 -51.70 -29.65
C PRO A 52 -3.61 -50.29 -29.60
N MET A 53 -4.72 -50.04 -30.30
CA MET A 53 -5.41 -48.76 -30.30
C MET A 53 -6.04 -48.44 -28.93
N ILE A 54 -6.67 -49.44 -28.30
CA ILE A 54 -7.24 -49.32 -26.96
C ILE A 54 -6.14 -49.09 -25.91
N LYS A 55 -5.05 -49.85 -25.96
CA LYS A 55 -3.92 -49.67 -25.04
C LYS A 55 -3.32 -48.26 -25.18
N LYS A 56 -3.15 -47.77 -26.40
CA LYS A 56 -2.64 -46.42 -26.67
C LYS A 56 -3.58 -45.34 -26.13
N SER A 57 -4.90 -45.49 -26.31
CA SER A 57 -5.87 -44.49 -25.83
C SER A 57 -5.95 -44.44 -24.30
N LEU A 58 -5.88 -45.60 -23.62
CA LEU A 58 -5.82 -45.67 -22.17
C LEU A 58 -4.51 -45.09 -21.63
N ALA A 59 -3.36 -45.43 -22.23
CA ALA A 59 -2.07 -44.86 -21.84
C ALA A 59 -2.06 -43.33 -22.01
N ALA A 60 -2.52 -42.81 -23.15
CA ALA A 60 -2.63 -41.37 -23.39
C ALA A 60 -3.61 -40.66 -22.44
N ARG A 61 -4.66 -41.36 -21.98
CA ARG A 61 -5.55 -40.82 -20.94
C ARG A 61 -4.85 -40.74 -19.59
N THR A 62 -4.17 -41.81 -19.19
CA THR A 62 -3.42 -41.84 -17.93
C THR A 62 -2.33 -40.78 -17.91
N GLU A 63 -1.56 -40.63 -18.99
CA GLU A 63 -0.51 -39.62 -19.12
C GLU A 63 -1.07 -38.19 -18.99
N ARG A 64 -2.19 -37.89 -19.67
CA ARG A 64 -2.84 -36.58 -19.55
C ARG A 64 -3.33 -36.31 -18.14
N ILE A 65 -4.01 -37.28 -17.51
CA ILE A 65 -4.51 -37.13 -16.13
C ILE A 65 -3.33 -36.92 -15.18
N GLN A 66 -2.25 -37.67 -15.34
CA GLN A 66 -1.06 -37.50 -14.52
C GLN A 66 -0.46 -36.11 -14.72
N GLY A 67 -0.36 -35.65 -15.96
CA GLY A 67 0.09 -34.30 -16.29
C GLY A 67 -0.80 -33.21 -15.69
N ASP A 68 -2.12 -33.37 -15.74
CA ASP A 68 -3.08 -32.43 -15.15
C ASP A 68 -2.94 -32.39 -13.62
N ILE A 69 -2.78 -33.55 -12.96
CA ILE A 69 -2.57 -33.63 -11.51
C ILE A 69 -1.22 -33.02 -11.12
N ASP A 70 -0.16 -33.29 -11.87
CA ASP A 70 1.17 -32.72 -11.60
C ASP A 70 1.17 -31.20 -11.80
N ASN A 71 0.51 -30.71 -12.85
CA ASN A 71 0.31 -29.27 -13.08
C ASN A 71 -0.49 -28.64 -11.92
N ALA A 72 -1.63 -29.23 -11.55
CA ALA A 72 -2.44 -28.74 -10.43
C ALA A 72 -1.65 -28.70 -9.11
N ARG A 73 -0.84 -29.73 -8.84
CA ARG A 73 0.06 -29.75 -7.67
C ARG A 73 1.09 -28.62 -7.73
N ASN A 74 1.71 -28.39 -8.87
CA ASN A 74 2.68 -27.31 -9.06
C ASN A 74 2.03 -25.93 -8.94
N THR A 75 0.87 -25.70 -9.55
CA THR A 75 0.11 -24.44 -9.43
C THR A 75 -0.27 -24.18 -7.98
N ARG A 76 -0.75 -25.20 -7.25
CA ARG A 76 -1.08 -25.08 -5.83
C ARG A 76 0.14 -24.73 -4.99
N ALA A 77 1.26 -25.43 -5.19
CA ALA A 77 2.51 -25.16 -4.47
C ALA A 77 3.00 -23.73 -4.74
N ASN A 78 2.97 -23.28 -6.00
CA ASN A 78 3.35 -21.92 -6.37
C ASN A 78 2.42 -20.87 -5.73
N ALA A 79 1.10 -21.13 -5.71
CA ALA A 79 0.14 -20.24 -5.06
C ALA A 79 0.35 -20.17 -3.53
N GLU A 80 0.66 -21.29 -2.88
CA GLU A 80 0.97 -21.32 -1.44
C GLU A 80 2.26 -20.54 -1.11
N VAL A 81 3.31 -20.69 -1.93
CA VAL A 81 4.56 -19.92 -1.83
C VAL A 81 4.29 -18.43 -2.01
N GLU A 82 3.54 -18.04 -3.03
CA GLU A 82 3.24 -16.64 -3.31
C GLU A 82 2.36 -16.02 -2.21
N ALA A 83 1.36 -16.74 -1.73
CA ALA A 83 0.55 -16.30 -0.59
C ALA A 83 1.41 -16.13 0.68
N SER A 84 2.41 -16.97 0.88
CA SER A 84 3.37 -16.81 1.98
C SER A 84 4.24 -15.56 1.80
N ARG A 85 4.77 -15.32 0.59
CA ARG A 85 5.56 -14.12 0.28
C ARG A 85 4.76 -12.84 0.50
N ILE A 86 3.50 -12.80 0.04
CA ILE A 86 2.60 -11.66 0.25
C ILE A 86 2.37 -11.43 1.74
N ARG A 87 2.11 -12.48 2.53
CA ARG A 87 1.94 -12.36 3.99
C ARG A 87 3.20 -11.82 4.67
N THR A 88 4.38 -12.29 4.30
CA THR A 88 5.66 -11.76 4.81
C THR A 88 5.83 -10.30 4.43
N ALA A 89 5.63 -9.95 3.16
CA ALA A 89 5.74 -8.57 2.68
C ALA A 89 4.77 -7.62 3.40
N LEU A 90 3.54 -8.06 3.70
CA LEU A 90 2.59 -7.29 4.51
C LEU A 90 3.08 -7.09 5.95
N GLY A 91 3.69 -8.11 6.56
CA GLY A 91 4.33 -8.01 7.88
C GLY A 91 5.48 -7.01 7.89
N ASP A 92 6.34 -7.06 6.88
CA ASP A 92 7.46 -6.15 6.71
C ASP A 92 6.98 -4.71 6.52
N ILE A 93 5.95 -4.49 5.69
CA ILE A 93 5.34 -3.15 5.48
C ILE A 93 4.77 -2.58 6.78
N ASN A 94 4.06 -3.39 7.58
CA ASN A 94 3.51 -2.92 8.85
C ASN A 94 4.62 -2.55 9.83
N THR A 95 5.68 -3.36 9.90
CA THR A 95 6.85 -3.09 10.73
C THR A 95 7.54 -1.80 10.31
N GLU A 96 7.78 -1.63 9.01
CA GLU A 96 8.41 -0.43 8.46
C GLU A 96 7.53 0.81 8.67
N ARG A 97 6.21 0.69 8.50
CA ARG A 97 5.27 1.78 8.80
C ARG A 97 5.34 2.19 10.27
N SER A 98 5.33 1.23 11.20
CA SER A 98 5.47 1.52 12.62
C SER A 98 6.81 2.19 12.94
N ARG A 99 7.90 1.76 12.28
CA ARG A 99 9.23 2.37 12.40
C ARG A 99 9.21 3.83 11.92
N ILE A 100 8.66 4.09 10.73
CA ILE A 100 8.54 5.45 10.15
C ILE A 100 7.70 6.36 11.05
N LEU A 101 6.58 5.88 11.59
CA LEU A 101 5.74 6.67 12.49
C LEU A 101 6.46 6.99 13.81
N ALA A 102 7.15 6.03 14.41
CA ALA A 102 7.94 6.27 15.62
C ALA A 102 9.10 7.25 15.38
N GLU A 103 9.74 7.18 14.21
CA GLU A 103 10.78 8.11 13.79
C GLU A 103 10.20 9.53 13.55
N ALA A 104 9.03 9.64 12.93
CA ALA A 104 8.34 10.90 12.73
C ALA A 104 7.93 11.56 14.06
N ASP A 105 7.43 10.77 15.02
CA ASP A 105 7.05 11.27 16.35
C ASP A 105 8.26 11.79 17.13
N THR A 106 9.40 11.08 17.08
CA THR A 106 10.64 11.53 17.73
C THR A 106 11.20 12.80 17.07
N GLN A 107 11.17 12.89 15.73
CA GLN A 107 11.55 14.12 15.02
C GLN A 107 10.61 15.29 15.33
N ALA A 108 9.30 15.06 15.35
CA ALA A 108 8.33 16.11 15.68
C ALA A 108 8.53 16.64 17.11
N ALA A 109 8.77 15.75 18.07
CA ALA A 109 9.09 16.13 19.44
C ALA A 109 10.39 16.95 19.54
N ALA A 110 11.43 16.55 18.79
CA ALA A 110 12.69 17.27 18.73
C ALA A 110 12.53 18.68 18.13
N VAL A 111 11.82 18.81 17.00
CA VAL A 111 11.54 20.10 16.35
C VAL A 111 10.72 21.01 17.26
N LEU A 112 9.74 20.47 17.99
CA LEU A 112 8.94 21.26 18.94
C LEU A 112 9.79 21.75 20.12
N ALA A 113 10.66 20.90 20.67
CA ALA A 113 11.55 21.28 21.77
C ALA A 113 12.59 22.33 21.34
N GLU A 114 13.19 22.14 20.16
CA GLU A 114 14.12 23.09 19.57
C GLU A 114 13.42 24.43 19.26
N GLY A 115 12.24 24.38 18.65
CA GLY A 115 11.43 25.57 18.33
C GLY A 115 11.07 26.37 19.57
N ARG A 116 10.65 25.70 20.66
CA ARG A 116 10.38 26.37 21.95
C ARG A 116 11.62 27.04 22.53
N THR A 117 12.76 26.36 22.47
CA THR A 117 14.04 26.90 22.98
C THR A 117 14.46 28.13 22.18
N ARG A 118 14.34 28.06 20.84
CA ARG A 118 14.67 29.17 19.94
C ARG A 118 13.75 30.38 20.17
N VAL A 119 12.44 30.17 20.22
CA VAL A 119 11.48 31.25 20.48
C VAL A 119 11.72 31.88 21.86
N ALA A 120 12.01 31.09 22.90
CA ALA A 120 12.32 31.64 24.21
C ALA A 120 13.58 32.52 24.19
N ALA A 121 14.62 32.12 23.47
CA ALA A 121 15.84 32.91 23.30
C ALA A 121 15.58 34.20 22.50
N GLU A 122 14.82 34.13 21.41
CA GLU A 122 14.44 35.29 20.60
C GLU A 122 13.58 36.28 21.39
N MET A 123 12.62 35.79 22.19
CA MET A 123 11.79 36.65 23.04
C MET A 123 12.63 37.38 24.10
N ALA A 124 13.59 36.70 24.74
CA ALA A 124 14.48 37.32 25.71
C ALA A 124 15.36 38.42 25.07
N ASP A 125 15.86 38.20 23.85
CA ASP A 125 16.63 39.21 23.11
C ASP A 125 15.77 40.42 22.71
N ILE A 126 14.53 40.17 22.24
CA ILE A 126 13.58 41.24 21.93
C ILE A 126 13.21 42.05 23.18
N GLU A 127 12.96 41.39 24.30
CA GLU A 127 12.64 42.07 25.57
C GLU A 127 13.83 42.93 26.03
N ALA A 128 15.06 42.40 26.00
CA ALA A 128 16.25 43.15 26.34
C ALA A 128 16.45 44.39 25.45
N LYS A 129 16.23 44.25 24.13
CA LYS A 129 16.27 45.38 23.19
C LYS A 129 15.18 46.40 23.47
N ALA A 130 13.94 45.95 23.69
CA ALA A 130 12.82 46.83 24.00
C ALA A 130 13.06 47.62 25.31
N MET A 131 13.59 46.97 26.35
CA MET A 131 13.98 47.65 27.59
C MET A 131 15.07 48.70 27.38
N SER A 132 16.08 48.37 26.57
CA SER A 132 17.15 49.33 26.19
C SER A 132 16.57 50.53 25.42
N ASP A 133 15.67 50.29 24.47
CA ASP A 133 15.02 51.33 23.69
C ASP A 133 14.13 52.24 24.55
N ILE A 134 13.39 51.66 25.50
CA ILE A 134 12.60 52.40 26.50
C ILE A 134 13.51 53.29 27.35
N ALA A 135 14.63 52.76 27.86
CA ALA A 135 15.57 53.54 28.65
C ALA A 135 16.18 54.70 27.84
N ASN A 136 16.57 54.44 26.59
CA ASN A 136 17.08 55.45 25.68
C ASN A 136 16.02 56.52 25.35
N ALA A 137 14.77 56.13 25.13
CA ALA A 137 13.66 57.04 24.90
C ALA A 137 13.36 57.92 26.12
N ALA A 138 13.35 57.35 27.32
CA ALA A 138 13.18 58.09 28.57
C ALA A 138 14.28 59.13 28.78
N GLY A 139 15.53 58.80 28.44
CA GLY A 139 16.65 59.74 28.45
C GLY A 139 16.41 60.92 27.50
N ARG A 140 16.08 60.64 26.23
CA ARG A 140 15.80 61.69 25.22
C ARG A 140 14.65 62.60 25.65
N VAL A 141 13.53 62.03 26.11
CA VAL A 141 12.37 62.80 26.58
C VAL A 141 12.74 63.66 27.79
N GLY A 142 13.55 63.14 28.72
CA GLY A 142 14.02 63.90 29.87
C GLY A 142 14.88 65.11 29.48
N ASP A 143 15.77 64.93 28.50
CA ASP A 143 16.61 66.01 27.99
C ASP A 143 15.80 67.06 27.24
N GLU A 144 14.83 66.63 26.43
CA GLU A 144 13.90 67.52 25.73
C GLU A 144 13.04 68.32 26.72
N LEU A 145 12.53 67.69 27.78
CA LEU A 145 11.76 68.36 28.83
C LEU A 145 12.61 69.42 29.56
N ARG A 146 13.88 69.12 29.87
CA ARG A 146 14.79 70.10 30.50
C ARG A 146 15.08 71.29 29.60
N ALA A 147 15.29 71.05 28.31
CA ALA A 147 15.49 72.11 27.33
C ALA A 147 14.26 73.02 27.25
N GLU A 148 13.05 72.43 27.20
CA GLU A 148 11.80 73.19 27.11
C GLU A 148 11.49 73.96 28.39
N ILE A 149 11.74 73.37 29.57
CA ILE A 149 11.63 74.08 30.85
C ILE A 149 12.60 75.27 30.91
N SER A 150 13.86 75.08 30.46
CA SER A 150 14.86 76.15 30.43
C SER A 150 14.41 77.29 29.52
N ARG A 151 13.85 76.97 28.35
CA ARG A 151 13.29 77.92 27.39
C ARG A 151 12.11 78.70 27.99
N LEU A 152 11.13 78.02 28.55
CA LEU A 152 9.95 78.64 29.18
C LEU A 152 10.34 79.51 30.39
N SER A 153 11.30 79.05 31.19
CA SER A 153 11.82 79.79 32.34
C SER A 153 12.51 81.09 31.91
N ALA A 154 13.32 81.07 30.84
CA ALA A 154 13.95 82.27 30.31
C ALA A 154 12.91 83.33 29.88
N VAL A 155 11.85 82.91 29.18
CA VAL A 155 10.73 83.79 28.78
C VAL A 155 9.99 84.35 30.00
N ALA A 156 9.75 83.53 31.03
CA ALA A 156 9.09 83.98 32.25
C ALA A 156 9.95 84.98 33.04
N ILE A 157 11.26 84.71 33.17
CA ILE A 157 12.22 85.59 33.87
C ILE A 157 12.30 86.94 33.16
N GLU A 158 12.40 86.98 31.84
CA GLU A 158 12.42 88.23 31.07
C GLU A 158 11.21 89.10 31.41
N ARG A 159 10.01 88.49 31.43
CA ARG A 159 8.76 89.20 31.74
C ARG A 159 8.70 89.68 33.20
N VAL A 160 9.14 88.86 34.15
CA VAL A 160 9.17 89.23 35.58
C VAL A 160 10.16 90.37 35.81
N VAL A 161 11.40 90.26 35.30
CA VAL A 161 12.44 91.29 35.46
C VAL A 161 11.96 92.64 34.94
N VAL A 162 11.40 92.69 33.72
CA VAL A 162 10.84 93.93 33.15
C VAL A 162 9.73 94.52 34.03
N SER A 163 8.89 93.69 34.64
CA SER A 163 7.81 94.16 35.52
C SER A 163 8.27 94.63 36.91
N THR A 164 9.42 94.14 37.39
CA THR A 164 9.94 94.42 38.75
C THR A 164 11.01 95.52 38.80
N VAL A 165 11.62 95.91 37.68
CA VAL A 165 12.66 96.95 37.64
C VAL A 165 12.02 98.34 37.79
N ASN A 166 12.28 98.96 38.93
CA ASN A 166 11.97 100.36 39.24
C ASN A 166 13.27 101.16 39.45
N ASP A 167 13.18 102.47 39.63
CA ASP A 167 14.37 103.34 39.70
C ASP A 167 15.30 103.01 40.88
N SER A 168 14.79 102.57 42.03
CA SER A 168 15.63 102.17 43.15
C SER A 168 16.41 100.88 42.87
N VAL A 169 15.78 99.87 42.26
CA VAL A 169 16.45 98.63 41.84
C VAL A 169 17.51 98.92 40.77
N ARG A 170 17.26 99.87 39.86
CA ARG A 170 18.26 100.32 38.86
C ARG A 170 19.49 100.91 39.53
N GLN A 171 19.31 101.79 40.51
CA GLN A 171 20.41 102.44 41.23
C GLN A 171 21.28 101.39 41.97
N ASP A 172 20.64 100.44 42.66
CA ASP A 172 21.31 99.36 43.39
C ASP A 172 22.09 98.41 42.46
N LEU A 173 21.57 98.12 41.27
CA LEU A 173 22.27 97.31 40.27
C LEU A 173 23.52 98.01 39.73
N ILE A 174 23.45 99.32 39.51
CA ILE A 174 24.59 100.14 39.06
C ILE A 174 25.68 100.15 40.14
N GLU A 175 25.30 100.40 41.40
CA GLU A 175 26.26 100.42 42.52
C GLU A 175 26.92 99.05 42.72
N ASN A 176 26.16 97.95 42.64
CA ASN A 176 26.72 96.60 42.70
C ASN A 176 27.64 96.27 41.52
N PHE A 177 27.32 96.76 40.31
CA PHE A 177 28.19 96.58 39.15
C PHE A 177 29.49 97.36 39.31
N ILE A 178 29.42 98.63 39.74
CA ILE A 178 30.60 99.45 40.04
C ILE A 178 31.45 98.79 41.12
N SER A 179 30.83 98.28 42.18
CA SER A 179 31.51 97.52 43.23
C SER A 179 32.22 96.26 42.69
N LYS A 180 31.55 95.42 41.89
CA LYS A 180 32.15 94.18 41.35
C LYS A 180 33.26 94.42 40.34
N VAL A 181 33.09 95.37 39.42
CA VAL A 181 34.09 95.68 38.39
C VAL A 181 35.24 96.51 38.97
N GLY A 182 34.95 97.36 39.96
CA GLY A 182 35.95 98.06 40.75
C GLY A 182 36.79 97.13 41.64
N ALA A 183 36.21 96.01 42.11
CA ALA A 183 36.91 94.99 42.90
C ALA A 183 37.63 93.91 42.07
N SER A 184 37.36 93.82 40.75
CA SER A 184 38.03 92.88 39.84
C SER A 184 39.24 93.48 39.11
N ARG A 185 39.72 94.64 39.54
CA ARG A 185 41.04 95.20 39.23
C ARG A 185 41.87 95.24 40.50
#